data_AF-A0A0C3QBG8-F1
#
_entry.id   AF-A0A0C3QBG8-F1
#
_cell.length_a   1.000
_cell.length_b   1.000
_cell.length_c   1.000
_cell.angle_alpha   90.00
_cell.angle_beta   90.00
_cell.angle_gamma   90.00
#
_symmetry.space_group_name_H-M   'P 1'
#
loop_
_entity.id
_entity.type
_entity.pdbx_description
1 polymer ?
#
loop_
_entity_poly.entity_id
_entity_poly.type
_entity_poly.pdbx_seq_one_letter_code
_entity_poly.pdbx_strand_id
1 'polypeptide(L)'
;MLLTFLFLPFFLSFLFLPQNQSFPPHTPNEPGSPKVKALVVTAHPDDECMFFGPTIIGLREQNAEVYSLVLSNGNSEGLGKERELELVESYAVLGVDRDKVFVLDHPQLQDDITRHWRTDLIAGIVHDYVQRLGITDIITFDRFGVSKHPNHISTCEGVVLFFANFSLPPPSDSSPSPTPVQPPRLWALRSVSVLTKYTGFLSTISLRIILAVEHFQRLVLRALGRDDTALPSIRTGDTMKTAPLLTFLSHPGQYVTTLNAMRKHRTQLVWFRWLYVTWSRYMWVNELQELRVGA
;
A
#
# COMPACT_ATOMS: atom_id res chain seq x y z
N MET A 1 -10.34 -43.24 -6.24
CA MET A 1 -8.90 -42.99 -5.94
C MET A 1 -8.29 -41.89 -6.81
N LEU A 2 -8.54 -41.82 -8.12
CA LEU A 2 -7.96 -40.76 -8.98
C LEU A 2 -8.44 -39.33 -8.62
N LEU A 3 -9.72 -39.17 -8.26
CA LEU A 3 -10.27 -37.86 -7.84
C LEU A 3 -9.67 -37.36 -6.51
N THR A 4 -9.34 -38.25 -5.59
CA THR A 4 -8.74 -37.88 -4.29
C THR A 4 -7.32 -37.34 -4.45
N PHE A 5 -6.56 -37.82 -5.44
CA PHE A 5 -5.24 -37.27 -5.77
C PHE A 5 -5.29 -35.91 -6.48
N LEU A 6 -6.41 -35.51 -7.09
CA LEU A 6 -6.59 -34.19 -7.70
C LEU A 6 -7.02 -33.12 -6.67
N PHE A 7 -7.76 -33.51 -5.63
CA PHE A 7 -8.21 -32.59 -4.56
C PHE A 7 -7.16 -32.36 -3.48
N LEU A 8 -6.27 -33.32 -3.23
CA LEU A 8 -5.24 -33.18 -2.21
C LEU A 8 -4.26 -32.01 -2.48
N PRO A 9 -3.72 -31.79 -3.70
CA PRO A 9 -2.93 -30.60 -4.02
C PRO A 9 -3.72 -29.30 -3.86
N PHE A 10 -5.01 -29.29 -4.20
CA PHE A 10 -5.91 -28.14 -4.01
C PHE A 10 -6.08 -27.81 -2.53
N PHE A 11 -6.37 -28.81 -1.69
CA PHE A 11 -6.49 -28.68 -0.24
C PHE A 11 -5.16 -28.31 0.44
N LEU A 12 -4.04 -28.88 -0.01
CA LEU A 12 -2.71 -28.53 0.50
C LEU A 12 -2.30 -27.10 0.10
N SER A 13 -2.62 -26.65 -1.12
CA SER A 13 -2.38 -25.26 -1.52
C SER A 13 -3.13 -24.25 -0.64
N PHE A 14 -4.33 -24.60 -0.16
CA PHE A 14 -5.09 -23.78 0.79
C PHE A 14 -4.40 -23.63 2.16
N LEU A 15 -3.64 -24.64 2.58
CA LEU A 15 -2.93 -24.68 3.87
C LEU A 15 -1.52 -24.05 3.81
N PHE A 16 -0.87 -24.08 2.65
CA PHE A 16 0.55 -23.70 2.50
C PHE A 16 0.81 -22.45 1.65
N LEU A 17 -0.22 -21.77 1.15
CA LEU A 17 -0.01 -20.48 0.48
C LEU A 17 0.49 -19.45 1.51
N PRO A 18 1.66 -18.81 1.27
CA PRO A 18 2.19 -17.82 2.19
C PRO A 18 1.17 -16.71 2.39
N GLN A 19 0.94 -16.39 3.66
CA GLN A 19 -0.06 -15.43 4.07
C GLN A 19 0.29 -14.03 3.57
N ASN A 20 1.57 -13.65 3.65
CA ASN A 20 2.11 -12.40 3.12
C ASN A 20 3.28 -12.70 2.19
N GLN A 21 3.36 -11.97 1.08
CA GLN A 21 4.56 -11.98 0.26
C GLN A 21 5.65 -11.16 0.95
N SER A 22 6.88 -11.64 0.94
CA SER A 22 8.03 -10.87 1.42
C SER A 22 8.21 -9.64 0.55
N PHE A 23 8.40 -8.49 1.19
CA PHE A 23 8.75 -7.26 0.53
C PHE A 23 10.06 -7.48 -0.24
N PRO A 24 10.10 -7.22 -1.55
CA PRO A 24 11.27 -7.56 -2.35
C PRO A 24 12.48 -6.76 -1.84
N PRO A 25 13.68 -7.36 -1.70
CA PRO A 25 14.86 -6.63 -1.29
C PRO A 25 15.24 -5.59 -2.36
N HIS A 26 15.93 -4.52 -1.97
CA HIS A 26 16.47 -3.51 -2.90
C HIS A 26 17.53 -4.09 -3.84
N THR A 27 18.32 -5.05 -3.34
CA THR A 27 19.28 -5.84 -4.11
C THR A 27 19.10 -7.33 -3.79
N PRO A 28 19.12 -8.25 -4.77
CA PRO A 28 19.01 -9.67 -4.48
C PRO A 28 20.24 -10.17 -3.71
N ASN A 29 20.06 -10.57 -2.44
CA ASN A 29 21.00 -11.37 -1.66
C ASN A 29 22.43 -10.80 -1.45
N GLU A 30 22.57 -9.54 -1.04
CA GLU A 30 23.81 -9.09 -0.39
C GLU A 30 23.65 -9.06 1.14
N PRO A 31 24.52 -9.74 1.91
CA PRO A 31 24.61 -9.53 3.36
C PRO A 31 24.90 -8.05 3.64
N GLY A 32 23.95 -7.34 4.24
CA GLY A 32 24.05 -5.90 4.51
C GLY A 32 23.17 -5.00 3.64
N SER A 33 22.26 -5.56 2.83
CA SER A 33 21.25 -4.76 2.11
C SER A 33 20.53 -3.79 3.06
N PRO A 34 20.32 -2.51 2.68
CA PRO A 34 19.74 -1.52 3.57
C PRO A 34 18.37 -1.96 4.06
N LYS A 35 18.12 -1.74 5.36
CA LYS A 35 16.81 -2.00 5.98
C LYS A 35 15.74 -1.23 5.20
N VAL A 36 14.63 -1.89 4.86
CA VAL A 36 13.49 -1.23 4.19
C VAL A 36 13.01 -0.08 5.06
N LYS A 37 13.07 1.14 4.52
CA LYS A 37 12.50 2.36 5.11
C LYS A 37 11.32 2.79 4.26
N ALA A 38 10.13 2.38 4.67
CA ALA A 38 8.89 2.58 3.95
C ALA A 38 8.18 3.86 4.41
N LEU A 39 7.96 4.81 3.51
CA LEU A 39 7.13 5.99 3.74
C LEU A 39 5.72 5.76 3.20
N VAL A 40 4.73 5.69 4.09
CA VAL A 40 3.31 5.61 3.72
C VAL A 40 2.76 7.03 3.61
N VAL A 41 2.47 7.45 2.38
CA VAL A 41 1.96 8.79 2.07
C VAL A 41 0.45 8.72 1.87
N THR A 42 -0.31 9.29 2.80
CA THR A 42 -1.78 9.34 2.76
C THR A 42 -2.29 10.77 2.72
N ALA A 43 -3.58 10.95 2.41
CA ALA A 43 -4.18 12.27 2.29
C ALA A 43 -4.65 12.77 3.65
N HIS A 44 -5.33 11.91 4.41
CA HIS A 44 -6.06 12.30 5.61
C HIS A 44 -5.77 11.37 6.80
N PRO A 45 -6.04 11.84 8.03
CA PRO A 45 -6.11 10.94 9.17
C PRO A 45 -7.24 9.93 8.95
N ASP A 46 -7.06 8.68 9.37
CA ASP A 46 -7.93 7.51 9.16
C ASP A 46 -7.63 6.68 7.91
N ASP A 47 -7.02 7.26 6.89
CA ASP A 47 -6.58 6.53 5.69
C ASP A 47 -5.69 5.34 6.03
N GLU A 48 -4.83 5.48 7.05
CA GLU A 48 -3.85 4.47 7.43
C GLU A 48 -4.51 3.17 7.89
N CYS A 49 -5.60 3.26 8.64
CA CYS A 49 -6.32 2.10 9.15
C CYS A 49 -7.47 1.66 8.22
N MET A 50 -8.02 2.57 7.42
CA MET A 50 -9.08 2.23 6.46
C MET A 50 -8.56 1.55 5.19
N PHE A 51 -7.35 1.89 4.75
CA PHE A 51 -6.81 1.44 3.48
C PHE A 51 -5.50 0.67 3.62
N PHE A 52 -4.64 1.05 4.57
CA PHE A 52 -3.26 0.56 4.65
C PHE A 52 -2.94 -0.31 5.88
N GLY A 53 -3.92 -0.64 6.72
CA GLY A 53 -3.71 -1.44 7.93
C GLY A 53 -2.94 -2.75 7.69
N PRO A 54 -3.39 -3.61 6.75
CA PRO A 54 -2.66 -4.83 6.38
C PRO A 54 -1.23 -4.55 5.90
N THR A 55 -1.04 -3.48 5.11
CA THR A 55 0.28 -3.07 4.60
C THR A 55 1.23 -2.66 5.72
N ILE A 56 0.79 -1.76 6.61
CA ILE A 56 1.61 -1.22 7.71
C ILE A 56 2.05 -2.34 8.65
N ILE A 57 1.11 -3.21 9.05
CA ILE A 57 1.42 -4.32 9.94
C ILE A 57 2.33 -5.35 9.23
N GLY A 58 2.05 -5.68 7.97
CA GLY A 58 2.86 -6.62 7.19
C GLY A 58 4.30 -6.16 6.99
N LEU A 59 4.53 -4.87 6.74
CA LEU A 59 5.87 -4.28 6.66
C LEU A 59 6.62 -4.38 7.99
N ARG A 60 5.94 -4.07 9.10
CA ARG A 60 6.48 -4.16 10.46
C ARG A 60 6.89 -5.58 10.82
N GLU A 61 6.06 -6.58 10.50
CA GLU A 61 6.36 -7.99 10.73
C GLU A 61 7.56 -8.48 9.92
N GLN A 62 7.84 -7.82 8.79
CA GLN A 62 9.03 -8.05 7.96
C GLN A 62 10.23 -7.19 8.37
N ASN A 63 10.18 -6.60 9.57
CA ASN A 63 11.24 -5.76 10.14
C ASN A 63 11.57 -4.51 9.30
N ALA A 64 10.63 -4.03 8.48
CA ALA A 64 10.74 -2.72 7.83
C ALA A 64 10.56 -1.59 8.86
N GLU A 65 11.29 -0.50 8.66
CA GLU A 65 11.06 0.74 9.38
C GLU A 65 10.00 1.56 8.64
N VAL A 66 8.84 1.72 9.26
CA VAL A 66 7.69 2.42 8.67
C VAL A 66 7.65 3.86 9.18
N TYR A 67 7.51 4.79 8.24
CA TYR A 67 7.22 6.20 8.45
C TYR A 67 5.88 6.53 7.81
N SER A 68 5.17 7.53 8.34
CA SER A 68 3.96 8.06 7.71
C SER A 68 4.06 9.54 7.42
N LEU A 69 3.48 9.93 6.29
CA LEU A 69 3.30 11.32 5.89
C LEU A 69 1.85 11.53 5.48
N VAL A 70 1.09 12.20 6.33
CA VAL A 70 -0.31 12.55 6.07
C VAL A 70 -0.37 14.00 5.61
N LEU A 71 -0.82 14.22 4.37
CA LEU A 71 -0.70 15.52 3.70
C LEU A 71 -1.67 16.59 4.21
N SER A 72 -2.69 16.20 4.96
CA SER A 72 -3.67 17.07 5.60
C SER A 72 -4.01 16.55 6.99
N ASN A 73 -4.31 17.44 7.93
CA ASN A 73 -4.87 17.06 9.23
C ASN A 73 -6.41 16.86 9.19
N GLY A 74 -7.04 17.00 8.02
CA GLY A 74 -8.48 16.79 7.89
C GLY A 74 -9.31 17.88 8.57
N ASN A 75 -8.84 19.13 8.61
CA ASN A 75 -9.50 20.21 9.36
C ASN A 75 -10.78 20.79 8.69
N SER A 76 -11.40 20.08 7.75
CA SER A 76 -12.62 20.53 7.04
C SER A 76 -13.79 20.84 7.99
N GLU A 77 -13.83 20.18 9.15
CA GLU A 77 -14.83 20.36 10.22
C GLU A 77 -14.31 21.15 11.43
N GLY A 78 -13.11 21.73 11.37
CA GLY A 78 -12.49 22.43 12.50
C GLY A 78 -11.90 21.51 13.58
N LEU A 79 -11.75 20.21 13.29
CA LEU A 79 -11.28 19.16 14.21
C LEU A 79 -9.84 18.69 13.94
N GLY A 80 -9.06 19.47 13.18
CA GLY A 80 -7.74 19.06 12.70
C GLY A 80 -6.76 18.74 13.83
N LYS A 81 -6.75 19.52 14.90
CA LYS A 81 -5.82 19.31 16.03
C LYS A 81 -6.17 18.06 16.83
N GLU A 82 -7.45 17.78 17.01
CA GLU A 82 -7.92 16.52 17.59
C GLU A 82 -7.52 15.34 16.69
N ARG A 83 -7.74 15.45 15.38
CA ARG A 83 -7.39 14.40 14.39
C ARG A 83 -5.89 14.12 14.32
N GLU A 84 -5.03 15.12 14.52
CA GLU A 84 -3.58 14.93 14.66
C GLU A 84 -3.23 14.02 15.85
N LEU A 85 -3.93 14.18 16.98
CA LEU A 85 -3.74 13.33 18.17
C LEU A 85 -4.29 11.91 17.93
N GLU A 86 -5.48 11.82 17.35
CA GLU A 86 -6.12 10.53 17.00
C GLU A 86 -5.26 9.71 16.04
N LEU A 87 -4.65 10.38 15.06
CA LEU A 87 -3.73 9.77 14.10
C LEU A 87 -2.50 9.16 14.77
N VAL A 88 -1.86 9.89 15.69
CA VAL A 88 -0.69 9.39 16.43
C VAL A 88 -1.09 8.18 17.29
N GLU A 89 -2.25 8.23 17.94
CA GLU A 89 -2.77 7.08 18.70
C GLU A 89 -3.08 5.88 17.80
N SER A 90 -3.65 6.11 16.61
CA SER A 90 -3.94 5.07 15.62
C SER A 90 -2.66 4.37 15.15
N TYR A 91 -1.64 5.15 14.76
CA TYR A 91 -0.34 4.61 14.37
C TYR A 91 0.36 3.87 15.51
N ALA A 92 0.23 4.33 16.76
CA ALA A 92 0.76 3.59 17.92
C ALA A 92 0.11 2.20 18.06
N VAL A 93 -1.20 2.07 17.77
CA VAL A 93 -1.90 0.76 17.74
C VAL A 93 -1.39 -0.11 16.58
N LEU A 94 -1.09 0.49 15.43
CA LEU A 94 -0.46 -0.21 14.29
C LEU A 94 1.03 -0.53 14.54
N GLY A 95 1.57 -0.10 15.68
CA GLY A 95 2.94 -0.35 16.11
C GLY A 95 3.97 0.63 15.56
N VAL A 96 3.59 1.76 14.98
CA VAL A 96 4.54 2.77 14.48
C VAL A 96 4.83 3.81 15.57
N ASP A 97 6.10 4.12 15.78
CA ASP A 97 6.54 5.06 16.81
C ASP A 97 6.14 6.50 16.47
N ARG A 98 5.82 7.30 17.48
CA ARG A 98 5.31 8.68 17.31
C ARG A 98 6.25 9.59 16.52
N ASP A 99 7.56 9.43 16.68
CA ASP A 99 8.58 10.23 15.97
C ASP A 99 8.67 9.91 14.47
N LYS A 100 7.97 8.88 14.02
CA LYS A 100 7.87 8.45 12.61
C LYS A 100 6.53 8.79 11.98
N VAL A 101 5.65 9.49 12.70
CA VAL A 101 4.31 9.88 12.25
C VAL A 101 4.29 11.37 11.97
N PHE A 102 4.14 11.75 10.71
CA PHE A 102 4.11 13.14 10.27
C PHE A 102 2.74 13.48 9.69
N VAL A 103 2.19 14.61 10.12
CA VAL A 103 0.91 15.15 9.65
C VAL A 103 1.09 16.62 9.34
N LEU A 104 0.59 17.04 8.17
CA LEU A 104 0.73 18.39 7.69
C LEU A 104 -0.56 19.18 7.88
N ASP A 105 -0.39 20.46 8.19
CA ASP A 105 -1.46 21.46 8.25
C ASP A 105 -1.12 22.57 7.24
N HIS A 106 -1.18 22.22 5.94
CA HIS A 106 -0.77 23.12 4.87
C HIS A 106 -1.99 23.84 4.27
N PRO A 107 -2.00 25.19 4.13
CA PRO A 107 -3.16 25.93 3.62
C PRO A 107 -3.66 25.51 2.23
N GLN A 108 -2.77 24.95 1.41
CA GLN A 108 -3.10 24.48 0.04
C GLN A 108 -3.43 22.99 -0.04
N LEU A 109 -3.30 22.24 1.06
CA LEU A 109 -3.58 20.79 1.15
C LEU A 109 -4.67 20.53 2.19
N GLN A 110 -5.66 21.42 2.27
CA GLN A 110 -6.79 21.24 3.17
C GLN A 110 -7.75 20.19 2.61
N ASP A 111 -8.37 19.43 3.50
CA ASP A 111 -9.33 18.40 3.14
C ASP A 111 -10.54 18.99 2.39
N ASP A 112 -10.86 18.39 1.25
CA ASP A 112 -11.89 18.84 0.33
C ASP A 112 -12.24 17.71 -0.66
N ILE A 113 -13.51 17.32 -0.67
CA ILE A 113 -14.01 16.23 -1.54
C ILE A 113 -14.19 16.65 -3.01
N THR A 114 -14.06 17.94 -3.32
CA THR A 114 -14.29 18.52 -4.64
C THR A 114 -13.04 19.09 -5.29
N ARG A 115 -11.97 19.32 -4.52
CA ARG A 115 -10.78 20.03 -4.98
C ARG A 115 -9.59 19.09 -5.17
N HIS A 116 -8.89 19.24 -6.28
CA HIS A 116 -7.58 18.63 -6.47
C HIS A 116 -6.49 19.49 -5.83
N TRP A 117 -5.54 18.83 -5.17
CA TRP A 117 -4.36 19.48 -4.61
C TRP A 117 -3.29 19.72 -5.66
N ARG A 118 -2.37 20.65 -5.36
CA ARG A 118 -1.22 20.95 -6.20
C ARG A 118 -0.19 19.83 -6.13
N THR A 119 0.01 19.15 -7.25
CA THR A 119 0.92 18.00 -7.38
C THR A 119 2.39 18.39 -7.23
N ASP A 120 2.77 19.58 -7.70
CA ASP A 120 4.13 20.13 -7.58
C ASP A 120 4.53 20.40 -6.12
N LEU A 121 3.59 20.93 -5.33
CA LEU A 121 3.76 21.11 -3.89
C LEU A 121 3.96 19.76 -3.18
N ILE A 122 3.11 18.77 -3.48
CA ILE A 122 3.22 17.42 -2.92
C ILE A 122 4.57 16.80 -3.30
N ALA A 123 5.00 16.93 -4.55
CA ALA A 123 6.28 16.43 -5.02
C ALA A 123 7.46 17.02 -4.22
N GLY A 124 7.44 18.33 -3.96
CA GLY A 124 8.46 19.00 -3.15
C GLY A 124 8.47 18.55 -1.69
N ILE A 125 7.30 18.38 -1.08
CA ILE A 125 7.16 17.85 0.29
C ILE A 125 7.71 16.42 0.36
N VAL A 126 7.29 15.54 -0.55
CA VAL A 126 7.76 14.14 -0.58
C VAL A 126 9.27 14.09 -0.77
N HIS A 127 9.84 14.95 -1.63
CA HIS A 127 11.28 15.05 -1.83
C HIS A 127 12.04 15.33 -0.52
N ASP A 128 11.60 16.33 0.26
CA ASP A 128 12.22 16.69 1.54
C ASP A 128 12.22 15.51 2.54
N TYR A 129 11.08 14.84 2.70
CA TYR A 129 10.96 13.69 3.60
C TYR A 129 11.78 12.48 3.14
N VAL A 130 11.83 12.22 1.83
CA VAL A 130 12.64 11.13 1.27
C VAL A 130 14.12 11.36 1.56
N GLN A 131 14.64 12.57 1.31
CA GLN A 131 16.04 12.90 1.56
C GLN A 131 16.37 12.89 3.05
N ARG A 132 15.54 13.53 3.88
CA ARG A 132 15.77 13.68 5.32
C ARG A 132 15.77 12.34 6.06
N LEU A 133 14.89 11.41 5.69
CA LEU A 133 14.71 10.14 6.39
C LEU A 133 15.48 8.98 5.74
N GLY A 134 16.02 9.18 4.54
CA GLY A 134 16.67 8.13 3.74
C GLY A 134 15.68 7.04 3.35
N ILE A 135 14.53 7.44 2.81
CA ILE A 135 13.43 6.53 2.44
C ILE A 135 13.86 5.66 1.26
N THR A 136 13.54 4.36 1.34
CA THR A 136 13.84 3.39 0.29
C THR A 136 12.59 2.99 -0.51
N ASP A 137 11.41 3.13 0.08
CA ASP A 137 10.15 2.74 -0.55
C ASP A 137 9.05 3.74 -0.18
N ILE A 138 8.30 4.18 -1.18
CA ILE A 138 7.13 5.04 -1.00
C ILE A 138 5.89 4.22 -1.31
N ILE A 139 4.92 4.26 -0.41
CA ILE A 139 3.63 3.58 -0.54
C ILE A 139 2.55 4.64 -0.53
N THR A 140 1.64 4.61 -1.51
CA THR A 140 0.53 5.56 -1.58
C THR A 140 -0.66 4.98 -2.34
N PHE A 141 -1.66 5.80 -2.64
CA PHE A 141 -2.81 5.43 -3.47
C PHE A 141 -2.41 5.19 -4.93
N ASP A 142 -3.26 4.50 -5.69
CA ASP A 142 -3.14 4.50 -7.15
C ASP A 142 -3.87 5.70 -7.79
N ARG A 143 -3.80 5.78 -9.12
CA ARG A 143 -4.43 6.84 -9.94
C ARG A 143 -5.95 6.99 -9.76
N PHE A 144 -6.62 6.04 -9.11
CA PHE A 144 -8.06 6.08 -8.87
C PHE A 144 -8.41 6.46 -7.43
N GLY A 145 -7.42 6.57 -6.52
CA GLY A 145 -7.63 7.09 -5.17
C GLY A 145 -8.61 6.26 -4.32
N VAL A 146 -8.72 4.95 -4.56
CA VAL A 146 -9.66 3.98 -3.93
C VAL A 146 -11.14 4.23 -4.26
N SER A 147 -11.64 5.43 -4.01
CA SER A 147 -13.04 5.87 -4.19
C SER A 147 -13.17 7.05 -5.15
N LYS A 148 -12.11 7.39 -5.91
CA LYS A 148 -12.01 8.60 -6.73
C LYS A 148 -12.01 9.90 -5.91
N HIS A 149 -11.54 9.84 -4.67
CA HIS A 149 -11.37 11.05 -3.85
C HIS A 149 -10.29 11.95 -4.48
N PRO A 150 -10.56 13.24 -4.78
CA PRO A 150 -9.61 14.14 -5.42
C PRO A 150 -8.27 14.26 -4.70
N ASN A 151 -8.28 14.38 -3.37
CA ASN A 151 -7.06 14.42 -2.56
C ASN A 151 -6.21 13.14 -2.68
N HIS A 152 -6.82 11.95 -2.68
CA HIS A 152 -6.09 10.69 -2.84
C HIS A 152 -5.44 10.58 -4.23
N ILE A 153 -6.16 11.02 -5.27
CA ILE A 153 -5.65 11.10 -6.63
C ILE A 153 -4.46 12.08 -6.68
N SER A 154 -4.63 13.27 -6.09
CA SER A 154 -3.58 14.30 -6.05
C SER A 154 -2.34 13.82 -5.29
N THR A 155 -2.51 13.05 -4.21
CA THR A 155 -1.41 12.37 -3.50
C THR A 155 -0.63 11.45 -4.44
N CYS A 156 -1.32 10.58 -5.19
CA CYS A 156 -0.68 9.69 -6.16
C CYS A 156 0.05 10.49 -7.25
N GLU A 157 -0.60 11.49 -7.83
CA GLU A 157 -0.02 12.31 -8.91
C GLU A 157 1.19 13.11 -8.45
N GLY A 158 1.16 13.68 -7.25
CA GLY A 158 2.29 14.39 -6.66
C GLY A 158 3.49 13.48 -6.38
N VAL A 159 3.25 12.27 -5.89
CA VAL A 159 4.31 11.27 -5.69
C VAL A 159 4.89 10.84 -7.05
N VAL A 160 4.07 10.61 -8.07
CA VAL A 160 4.56 10.31 -9.44
C VAL A 160 5.39 11.47 -10.01
N LEU A 161 4.95 12.72 -9.79
CA LEU A 161 5.70 13.90 -10.21
C LEU A 161 7.06 14.02 -9.50
N PHE A 162 7.15 13.65 -8.21
CA PHE A 162 8.42 13.56 -7.49
C PHE A 162 9.41 12.66 -8.24
N PHE A 163 8.98 11.50 -8.74
CA PHE A 163 9.86 10.59 -9.50
C PHE A 163 10.28 11.16 -10.86
N ALA A 164 9.37 11.84 -11.55
CA ALA A 164 9.68 12.52 -12.80
C ALA A 164 10.78 13.58 -12.59
N ASN A 165 10.69 14.33 -11.48
CA ASN A 165 11.68 15.34 -11.11
C ASN A 165 13.00 14.73 -10.62
N PHE A 166 12.94 13.59 -9.91
CA PHE A 166 14.13 12.87 -9.44
C PHE A 166 14.99 12.35 -10.60
N SER A 167 14.36 12.03 -11.73
CA SER A 167 15.03 11.50 -12.92
C SER A 167 15.68 12.58 -13.79
N LEU A 168 15.47 13.86 -13.50
CA LEU A 168 16.08 14.96 -14.25
C LEU A 168 17.58 15.07 -13.92
N PRO A 169 18.46 15.32 -14.93
CA PRO A 169 19.85 15.58 -14.66
C PRO A 169 20.00 16.83 -13.78
N PRO A 170 20.97 16.84 -12.84
CA PRO A 170 21.22 18.01 -12.02
C PRO A 170 21.56 19.22 -12.92
N PRO A 171 21.20 20.46 -12.49
CA PRO A 171 21.53 21.67 -13.25
C PRO A 171 23.03 21.72 -13.56
N SER A 172 23.38 22.22 -14.75
CA SER A 172 24.76 22.27 -15.29
C SER A 172 25.80 22.92 -14.37
N ASP A 173 25.34 23.67 -13.38
CA ASP A 173 26.17 24.48 -12.48
C ASP A 173 26.42 23.79 -11.12
N SER A 174 25.91 22.58 -10.93
CA SER A 174 26.10 21.82 -9.68
C SER A 174 27.23 20.80 -9.79
N SER A 175 28.18 20.89 -8.85
CA SER A 175 29.28 19.92 -8.71
C SER A 175 28.73 18.50 -8.56
N PRO A 176 29.30 17.49 -9.24
CA PRO A 176 28.79 16.13 -9.17
C PRO A 176 28.87 15.59 -7.74
N SER A 177 27.71 15.23 -7.19
CA SER A 177 27.60 14.48 -5.94
C SER A 177 28.36 13.15 -6.08
N PRO A 178 29.24 12.78 -5.13
CA PRO A 178 30.13 11.62 -5.28
C PRO A 178 29.42 10.26 -5.24
N THR A 179 28.11 10.22 -4.99
CA THR A 179 27.29 9.00 -5.00
C THR A 179 25.94 9.24 -5.69
N PRO A 180 25.57 8.46 -6.72
CA PRO A 180 24.21 8.47 -7.25
C PRO A 180 23.25 7.96 -6.16
N VAL A 181 22.40 8.85 -5.64
CA VAL A 181 21.31 8.43 -4.76
C VAL A 181 20.30 7.70 -5.64
N GLN A 182 20.12 6.39 -5.44
CA GLN A 182 19.08 5.66 -6.15
C GLN A 182 17.70 6.16 -5.71
N PRO A 183 16.74 6.35 -6.63
CA PRO A 183 15.39 6.70 -6.25
C PRO A 183 14.77 5.58 -5.40
N PRO A 184 13.89 5.92 -4.44
CA PRO A 184 13.11 4.91 -3.73
C PRO A 184 12.22 4.14 -4.71
N ARG A 185 11.68 2.97 -4.34
CA ARG A 185 10.64 2.32 -5.17
C ARG A 185 9.25 2.91 -4.86
N LEU A 186 8.38 2.94 -5.86
CA LEU A 186 6.99 3.40 -5.69
C LEU A 186 6.02 2.22 -5.72
N TRP A 187 5.19 2.13 -4.69
CA TRP A 187 4.14 1.12 -4.53
C TRP A 187 2.78 1.80 -4.38
N ALA A 188 1.83 1.45 -5.24
CA ALA A 188 0.49 2.02 -5.22
C ALA A 188 -0.55 0.98 -4.80
N LEU A 189 -1.39 1.33 -3.82
CA LEU A 189 -2.52 0.51 -3.39
C LEU A 189 -3.56 0.42 -4.50
N ARG A 190 -3.84 -0.81 -4.95
CA ARG A 190 -4.78 -1.06 -6.04
C ARG A 190 -6.22 -0.72 -5.65
N SER A 191 -6.82 0.17 -6.43
CA SER A 191 -8.26 0.41 -6.42
C SER A 191 -9.02 -0.76 -7.03
N VAL A 192 -10.05 -1.24 -6.33
CA VAL A 192 -10.90 -2.34 -6.79
C VAL A 192 -12.32 -1.85 -7.10
N SER A 193 -13.07 -2.67 -7.86
CA SER A 193 -14.50 -2.39 -8.12
C SER A 193 -15.29 -2.25 -6.81
N VAL A 194 -16.41 -1.53 -6.84
CA VAL A 194 -17.27 -1.36 -5.66
C VAL A 194 -17.72 -2.71 -5.10
N LEU A 195 -18.08 -3.66 -5.95
CA LEU A 195 -18.46 -5.00 -5.53
C LEU A 195 -17.32 -5.70 -4.78
N THR A 196 -16.12 -5.70 -5.37
CA THR A 196 -14.93 -6.32 -4.75
C THR A 196 -14.55 -5.62 -3.45
N LYS A 197 -14.71 -4.30 -3.37
CA LYS A 197 -14.41 -3.47 -2.20
C LYS A 197 -15.20 -3.93 -0.98
N TYR A 198 -16.45 -4.33 -1.15
CA TYR A 198 -17.34 -4.69 -0.03
C TYR A 198 -17.49 -6.21 0.20
N THR A 199 -16.49 -7.00 -0.22
CA THR A 199 -16.45 -8.45 0.06
C THR A 199 -15.93 -8.81 1.45
N GLY A 200 -15.32 -7.85 2.16
CA GLY A 200 -14.84 -8.03 3.54
C GLY A 200 -13.90 -9.23 3.69
N PHE A 201 -14.11 -10.02 4.73
CA PHE A 201 -13.34 -11.23 5.00
C PHE A 201 -13.41 -12.26 3.86
N LEU A 202 -14.53 -12.33 3.11
CA LEU A 202 -14.68 -13.28 2.00
C LEU A 202 -13.62 -13.05 0.91
N SER A 203 -13.09 -11.83 0.80
CA SER A 203 -11.97 -11.53 -0.09
C SER A 203 -10.74 -12.41 0.15
N THR A 204 -10.47 -12.78 1.40
CA THR A 204 -9.33 -13.64 1.79
C THR A 204 -9.54 -15.06 1.25
N ILE A 205 -10.76 -15.57 1.35
CA ILE A 205 -11.16 -16.87 0.85
C ILE A 205 -11.11 -16.88 -0.67
N SER A 206 -11.72 -15.89 -1.32
CA SER A 206 -11.72 -15.76 -2.79
C SER A 206 -10.30 -15.68 -3.33
N LEU A 207 -9.41 -14.91 -2.70
CA LEU A 207 -8.01 -14.80 -3.12
C LEU A 207 -7.25 -16.13 -3.00
N ARG A 208 -7.49 -16.88 -1.91
CA ARG A 208 -6.90 -18.23 -1.73
C ARG A 208 -7.42 -19.22 -2.77
N ILE A 209 -8.71 -19.18 -3.09
CA ILE A 209 -9.30 -20.02 -4.14
C ILE A 209 -8.68 -19.67 -5.50
N ILE A 210 -8.58 -18.39 -5.84
CA ILE A 210 -7.96 -17.93 -7.10
C ILE A 210 -6.52 -18.45 -7.20
N LEU A 211 -5.72 -18.29 -6.15
CA LEU A 211 -4.35 -18.79 -6.10
C LEU A 211 -4.25 -20.31 -6.20
N ALA A 212 -5.13 -21.04 -5.51
CA ALA A 212 -5.18 -22.50 -5.57
C ALA A 212 -5.53 -22.99 -6.99
N VAL A 213 -6.47 -22.32 -7.66
CA VAL A 213 -6.85 -22.59 -9.05
C VAL A 213 -5.69 -22.28 -9.99
N GLU A 214 -5.02 -21.14 -9.87
CA GLU A 214 -3.84 -20.81 -10.68
C GLU A 214 -2.73 -21.86 -10.51
N HIS A 215 -2.43 -22.23 -9.26
CA HIS A 215 -1.41 -23.22 -8.95
C HIS A 215 -1.74 -24.58 -9.57
N PHE A 216 -2.99 -25.02 -9.42
CA PHE A 216 -3.47 -26.26 -10.00
C PHE A 216 -3.40 -26.24 -11.54
N GLN A 217 -3.83 -25.14 -12.18
CA GLN A 217 -3.73 -24.98 -13.63
C GLN A 217 -2.28 -25.08 -14.12
N ARG A 218 -1.32 -24.45 -13.43
CA ARG A 218 0.11 -24.57 -13.77
C ARG A 218 0.63 -25.99 -13.58
N LEU A 219 0.24 -26.67 -12.51
CA LEU A 219 0.62 -28.07 -12.27
C LEU A 219 0.10 -28.99 -13.36
N VAL A 220 -1.15 -28.80 -13.82
CA VAL A 220 -1.73 -29.55 -14.94
C VAL A 220 -0.98 -29.25 -16.25
N LEU A 221 -0.67 -27.99 -16.55
CA LEU A 221 0.09 -27.66 -17.77
C LEU A 221 1.48 -28.32 -17.78
N ARG A 222 2.20 -28.23 -16.66
CA ARG A 222 3.51 -28.89 -16.49
C ARG A 222 3.42 -30.40 -16.66
N ALA A 223 2.40 -31.03 -16.05
CA ALA A 223 2.18 -32.48 -16.18
C ALA A 223 1.85 -32.90 -17.63
N LEU A 224 1.25 -32.01 -18.42
CA LEU A 224 0.98 -32.22 -19.85
C LEU A 224 2.15 -31.82 -20.77
N GLY A 225 3.31 -31.44 -20.22
CA GLY A 225 4.46 -30.97 -21.00
C GLY A 225 4.22 -29.66 -21.75
N ARG A 226 3.24 -28.85 -21.32
CA ARG A 226 2.91 -27.55 -21.92
C ARG A 226 3.60 -26.44 -21.15
N ASP A 227 3.98 -25.40 -21.89
CA ASP A 227 4.52 -24.16 -21.33
C ASP A 227 3.46 -23.47 -20.45
N ASP A 228 3.78 -23.25 -19.18
CA ASP A 228 2.92 -22.60 -18.19
C ASP A 228 3.14 -21.09 -18.11
N THR A 229 4.16 -20.55 -18.80
CA THR A 229 4.48 -19.11 -18.82
C THR A 229 3.43 -18.27 -19.56
N ALA A 230 2.65 -18.88 -20.43
CA ALA A 230 1.58 -18.22 -21.18
C ALA A 230 0.28 -18.05 -20.37
N LEU A 231 0.13 -18.71 -19.21
CA LEU A 231 -1.07 -18.58 -18.38
C LEU A 231 -1.07 -17.19 -17.71
N PRO A 232 -2.05 -16.31 -17.98
CA PRO A 232 -2.11 -15.02 -17.32
C PRO A 232 -2.32 -15.23 -15.81
N SER A 233 -1.53 -14.55 -14.97
CA SER A 233 -1.87 -14.50 -13.55
C SER A 233 -3.15 -13.69 -13.39
N ILE A 234 -4.15 -14.26 -12.72
CA ILE A 234 -5.43 -13.60 -12.42
C ILE A 234 -5.20 -12.36 -11.53
N ARG A 235 -4.04 -12.30 -10.86
CA ARG A 235 -3.60 -11.14 -10.06
C ARG A 235 -3.16 -9.95 -10.90
N THR A 236 -2.62 -10.15 -12.10
CA THR A 236 -2.24 -9.06 -13.02
C THR A 236 -3.45 -8.65 -13.83
N GLY A 237 -4.10 -7.53 -13.46
CA GLY A 237 -5.10 -6.91 -14.33
C GLY A 237 -4.46 -6.51 -15.66
N ASP A 238 -5.27 -6.42 -16.72
CA ASP A 238 -4.88 -6.23 -18.13
C ASP A 238 -3.99 -4.99 -18.45
N THR A 239 -3.66 -4.15 -17.47
CA THR A 239 -2.75 -3.02 -17.62
C THR A 239 -1.40 -3.30 -16.98
N MET A 240 -0.40 -3.58 -17.82
CA MET A 240 1.03 -3.84 -17.56
C MET A 240 1.38 -5.24 -17.02
N LYS A 241 1.69 -6.15 -17.97
CA LYS A 241 2.09 -7.55 -17.78
C LYS A 241 3.43 -7.80 -17.04
N THR A 242 4.02 -6.86 -16.32
CA THR A 242 5.41 -7.04 -15.81
C THR A 242 5.75 -6.42 -14.45
N ALA A 243 4.86 -5.65 -13.83
CA ALA A 243 5.19 -5.02 -12.55
C ALA A 243 4.84 -5.94 -11.35
N PRO A 244 5.75 -6.13 -10.38
CA PRO A 244 5.50 -6.93 -9.17
C PRO A 244 4.24 -6.45 -8.44
N LEU A 245 3.33 -7.40 -8.16
CA LEU A 245 2.19 -7.19 -7.27
C LEU A 245 2.52 -7.81 -5.90
N LEU A 246 2.61 -6.96 -4.89
CA LEU A 246 2.82 -7.37 -3.50
C LEU A 246 1.48 -7.45 -2.78
N THR A 247 1.19 -8.57 -2.12
CA THR A 247 -0.06 -8.78 -1.38
C THR A 247 0.17 -8.97 0.11
N PHE A 248 -0.54 -8.18 0.92
CA PHE A 248 -0.67 -8.33 2.36
C PHE A 248 -2.07 -8.84 2.70
N LEU A 249 -2.14 -9.92 3.48
CA LEU A 249 -3.34 -10.60 3.94
C LEU A 249 -3.40 -10.59 5.47
N SER A 250 -4.36 -9.84 6.02
CA SER A 250 -4.60 -9.83 7.45
C SER A 250 -5.13 -11.17 7.96
N HIS A 251 -4.58 -11.68 9.06
CA HIS A 251 -5.32 -12.62 9.92
C HIS A 251 -6.33 -11.90 10.81
N PRO A 252 -7.26 -12.62 11.48
CA PRO A 252 -8.23 -12.00 12.38
C PRO A 252 -7.63 -11.10 13.46
N GLY A 253 -6.48 -11.49 14.04
CA GLY A 253 -5.75 -10.62 14.98
C GLY A 253 -5.32 -9.27 14.39
N GLN A 254 -4.77 -9.25 13.18
CA GLN A 254 -4.38 -8.01 12.47
C GLN A 254 -5.59 -7.16 12.10
N TYR A 255 -6.71 -7.79 11.73
CA TYR A 255 -7.98 -7.09 11.54
C TYR A 255 -8.42 -6.39 12.83
N VAL A 256 -8.37 -7.09 13.98
CA VAL A 256 -8.71 -6.51 15.29
C VAL A 256 -7.77 -5.34 15.63
N THR A 257 -6.47 -5.47 15.37
CA THR A 257 -5.51 -4.37 15.53
C THR A 257 -5.88 -3.16 14.67
N THR A 258 -6.17 -3.38 13.39
CA THR A 258 -6.57 -2.32 12.45
C THR A 258 -7.89 -1.67 12.87
N LEU A 259 -8.86 -2.46 13.34
CA LEU A 259 -10.11 -1.95 13.87
C LEU A 259 -9.89 -1.13 15.15
N ASN A 260 -9.00 -1.55 16.04
CA ASN A 260 -8.64 -0.79 17.23
C ASN A 260 -7.94 0.52 16.88
N ALA A 261 -7.15 0.55 15.80
CA ALA A 261 -6.56 1.76 15.25
C ALA A 261 -7.66 2.72 14.75
N MET A 262 -8.65 2.23 13.97
CA MET A 262 -9.81 3.04 13.57
C MET A 262 -10.60 3.58 14.77
N ARG A 263 -10.71 2.82 15.86
CA ARG A 263 -11.38 3.27 17.10
C ARG A 263 -10.66 4.42 17.80
N LYS A 264 -9.43 4.76 17.41
CA LYS A 264 -8.73 5.97 17.87
C LYS A 264 -9.22 7.23 17.18
N HIS A 265 -9.73 7.12 15.95
CA HIS A 265 -10.36 8.22 15.21
C HIS A 265 -11.80 8.47 15.66
N ARG A 266 -11.98 8.92 16.90
CA ARG A 266 -13.31 9.16 17.48
C ARG A 266 -14.07 10.24 16.73
N THR A 267 -13.37 11.27 16.26
CA THR A 267 -13.99 12.35 15.45
C THR A 267 -14.44 11.89 14.07
N GLN A 268 -13.93 10.76 13.57
CA GLN A 268 -14.23 10.28 12.21
C GLN A 268 -15.05 8.99 12.20
N LEU A 269 -15.13 8.24 13.30
CA LEU A 269 -15.81 6.95 13.38
C LEU A 269 -17.35 7.09 13.51
N VAL A 270 -17.96 7.66 12.48
CA VAL A 270 -19.41 7.78 12.31
C VAL A 270 -20.02 6.50 11.72
N TRP A 271 -21.36 6.41 11.66
CA TRP A 271 -22.09 5.18 11.34
C TRP A 271 -21.65 4.48 10.05
N PHE A 272 -21.35 5.22 8.97
CA PHE A 272 -20.94 4.61 7.70
C PHE A 272 -19.49 4.09 7.74
N ARG A 273 -18.63 4.62 8.62
CA ARG A 273 -17.29 4.06 8.84
C ARG A 273 -17.37 2.67 9.48
N TRP A 274 -18.36 2.43 10.35
CA TRP A 274 -18.62 1.08 10.88
C TRP A 274 -19.00 0.09 9.78
N LEU A 275 -19.84 0.51 8.82
CA LEU A 275 -20.14 -0.31 7.65
C LEU A 275 -18.88 -0.57 6.82
N TYR A 276 -18.05 0.45 6.61
CA TYR A 276 -16.81 0.31 5.88
C TYR A 276 -15.86 -0.70 6.56
N VAL A 277 -15.51 -0.53 7.84
CA VAL A 277 -14.55 -1.43 8.50
C VAL A 277 -15.06 -2.87 8.60
N THR A 278 -16.40 -3.06 8.64
CA THR A 278 -17.00 -4.40 8.65
C THR A 278 -16.88 -5.09 7.29
N TRP A 279 -17.16 -4.37 6.21
CA TRP A 279 -17.34 -4.96 4.89
C TRP A 279 -16.20 -4.69 3.92
N SER A 280 -15.27 -3.80 4.24
CA SER A 280 -14.18 -3.44 3.33
C SER A 280 -13.16 -4.56 3.23
N ARG A 281 -12.87 -4.95 1.98
CA ARG A 281 -11.74 -5.80 1.62
C ARG A 281 -10.42 -5.20 2.09
N TYR A 282 -10.27 -3.88 2.12
CA TYR A 282 -9.00 -3.23 2.49
C TYR A 282 -8.61 -3.44 3.96
N MET A 283 -9.55 -3.85 4.82
CA MET A 283 -9.26 -4.28 6.19
C MET A 283 -8.57 -5.65 6.25
N TRP A 284 -8.63 -6.41 5.15
CA TRP A 284 -8.20 -7.80 5.07
C TRP A 284 -7.12 -8.05 4.02
N VAL A 285 -7.17 -7.33 2.89
CA VAL A 285 -6.30 -7.54 1.74
C VAL A 285 -5.83 -6.19 1.22
N ASN A 286 -4.52 -6.01 1.16
CA ASN A 286 -3.91 -4.92 0.40
C ASN A 286 -3.08 -5.51 -0.73
N GLU A 287 -3.31 -5.02 -1.94
CA GLU A 287 -2.56 -5.38 -3.14
C GLU A 287 -1.82 -4.12 -3.61
N LEU A 288 -0.51 -4.09 -3.45
CA LEU A 288 0.36 -3.00 -3.86
C LEU A 288 1.00 -3.31 -5.21
N GLN A 289 0.84 -2.41 -6.17
CA GLN A 289 1.44 -2.50 -7.49
C GLN A 289 2.70 -1.64 -7.52
N GLU A 290 3.85 -2.20 -7.92
CA GLU A 290 5.03 -1.37 -8.19
C GLU A 290 4.74 -0.48 -9.41
N LEU A 291 4.98 0.83 -9.28
CA LEU A 291 4.90 1.80 -10.37
C LEU A 291 6.31 2.17 -10.81
N ARG A 292 6.64 1.90 -12.07
CA ARG A 292 7.90 2.31 -12.69
C ARG A 292 7.67 3.62 -13.43
N VAL A 293 8.10 4.72 -12.83
CA VAL A 293 8.02 6.04 -13.44
C VAL A 293 9.35 6.29 -14.17
N GLY A 294 9.31 6.47 -15.49
CA GLY A 294 10.50 6.74 -16.31
C GLY A 294 11.14 5.53 -17.02
N ALA A 295 10.41 4.44 -17.22
CA ALA A 295 10.80 3.33 -18.10
C ALA A 295 10.16 3.46 -19.49
#